data_AF-A0A4P7ZS91-F1
#
_entry.id   AF-A0A4P7ZS91-F1
#
_cell.length_a   1.000
_cell.length_b   1.000
_cell.length_c   1.000
_cell.angle_alpha   90.00
_cell.angle_beta   90.00
_cell.angle_gamma   90.00
#
_symmetry.space_group_name_H-M   'P 1'
#
loop_
_entity.id
_entity.type
_entity.pdbx_description
1 polymer ?
#
loop_
_entity_poly.entity_id
_entity_poly.type
_entity_poly.pdbx_seq_one_letter_code
_entity_poly.pdbx_strand_id
1 'polypeptide(L)'
;MNERIRVLQRQPKRISITLSYHVHEALLTRSEEEGRSVSNLCAFLLEDALRDPQRSLPSPTAANTHLQANGLQPTPQTAGRLKTRPF
;
A
#
# COMPACT_ATOMS: atom_id res chain seq x y z
N MET A 1 -20.03 13.98 38.65
CA MET A 1 -20.83 12.83 38.18
C MET A 1 -21.36 13.03 36.74
N ASN A 2 -20.53 13.42 35.74
CA ASN A 2 -21.03 13.67 34.35
C ASN A 2 -19.95 13.50 33.23
N GLU A 3 -18.86 12.77 33.45
CA GLU A 3 -17.76 12.66 32.46
C GLU A 3 -17.80 11.36 31.65
N ARG A 4 -18.37 10.28 32.22
CA ARG A 4 -18.36 8.94 31.60
C ARG A 4 -19.36 8.77 30.44
N ILE A 5 -20.33 9.69 30.30
CA ILE A 5 -21.36 9.68 29.24
C ILE A 5 -20.95 10.56 28.04
N ARG A 6 -19.79 11.25 28.06
CA ARG A 6 -19.30 11.98 26.88
C ARG A 6 -18.68 11.08 25.81
N VAL A 7 -18.33 9.84 26.18
CA VAL A 7 -17.69 8.86 25.29
C VAL A 7 -18.71 8.19 24.35
N LEU A 8 -20.01 8.20 24.69
CA LEU A 8 -21.06 7.54 23.88
C LEU A 8 -21.82 8.48 22.93
N GLN A 9 -21.69 9.80 23.08
CA GLN A 9 -22.25 10.74 22.10
C GLN A 9 -21.24 10.96 20.98
N ARG A 10 -21.48 10.34 19.81
CA ARG A 10 -20.87 10.78 18.56
C ARG A 10 -21.24 12.24 18.36
N GLN A 11 -20.33 13.16 18.67
CA GLN A 11 -20.53 14.57 18.40
C GLN A 11 -20.30 14.80 16.91
N PRO A 12 -21.34 15.09 16.11
CA PRO A 12 -21.16 15.33 14.69
C PRO A 12 -20.33 16.60 14.51
N LYS A 13 -19.19 16.48 13.83
CA LYS A 13 -18.38 17.63 13.42
C LYS A 13 -18.59 17.84 11.93
N ARG A 14 -19.05 19.04 11.55
CA ARG A 14 -19.20 19.43 10.14
C ARG A 14 -17.88 19.96 9.62
N ILE A 15 -17.38 19.34 8.56
CA ILE A 15 -16.22 19.81 7.81
C ILE A 15 -16.68 20.31 6.43
N SER A 16 -16.05 21.36 5.94
CA SER A 16 -16.23 21.86 4.57
C SER A 16 -14.87 21.87 3.91
N ILE A 17 -14.79 21.30 2.72
CA ILE A 17 -13.57 21.20 1.93
C ILE A 17 -13.88 21.60 0.50
N THR A 18 -12.91 22.21 -0.17
CA THR A 18 -12.99 22.44 -1.62
C THR A 18 -12.42 21.23 -2.34
N LEU A 19 -13.19 20.66 -3.26
CA LEU A 19 -12.79 19.54 -4.09
C LEU A 19 -12.68 19.98 -5.55
N SER A 20 -11.89 19.25 -6.34
CA SER A 20 -11.93 19.41 -7.79
C SER A 20 -13.27 18.93 -8.33
N TYR A 21 -13.73 19.54 -9.43
CA TYR A 21 -15.01 19.21 -10.06
C TYR A 21 -15.12 17.71 -10.38
N HIS A 22 -14.07 17.12 -10.96
CA HIS A 22 -14.05 15.69 -11.31
C HIS A 22 -14.25 14.77 -10.09
N VAL A 23 -13.68 15.12 -8.93
CA VAL A 23 -13.85 14.33 -7.70
C VAL A 23 -15.28 14.46 -7.19
N HIS A 24 -15.85 15.67 -7.24
CA HIS A 24 -17.24 15.89 -6.85
C HIS A 24 -18.22 15.08 -7.72
N GLU A 25 -18.06 15.12 -9.04
CA GLU A 25 -18.90 14.36 -9.97
C GLU A 25 -18.79 12.85 -9.72
N ALA A 26 -17.57 12.32 -9.57
CA ALA A 26 -17.37 10.90 -9.29
C ALA A 26 -18.03 10.46 -7.98
N LEU A 27 -17.98 11.31 -6.94
CA LEU A 27 -18.67 11.05 -5.67
C LEU A 27 -20.19 11.08 -5.84
N LEU A 28 -20.71 12.03 -6.62
CA LEU A 28 -22.15 12.14 -6.88
C LEU A 28 -22.67 10.91 -7.61
N THR A 29 -22.08 10.57 -8.76
CA THR A 29 -22.47 9.39 -9.55
C THR A 29 -22.43 8.12 -8.71
N ARG A 30 -21.32 7.89 -7.99
CA ARG A 30 -21.19 6.70 -7.14
C ARG A 30 -22.22 6.67 -6.01
N SER A 31 -22.58 7.84 -5.46
CA SER A 31 -23.59 7.92 -4.40
C SER A 31 -24.99 7.54 -4.91
N GLU A 32 -25.31 7.93 -6.14
CA GLU A 32 -26.57 7.56 -6.82
C GLU A 32 -26.62 6.07 -7.12
N GLU A 33 -25.53 5.51 -7.65
CA GLU A 33 -25.38 4.07 -7.93
C GLU A 33 -25.51 3.21 -6.66
N GLU A 34 -24.91 3.64 -5.55
CA GLU A 34 -25.00 2.95 -4.25
C GLU A 34 -26.31 3.25 -3.50
N GLY A 35 -27.14 4.17 -3.99
CA GLY A 35 -28.41 4.55 -3.37
C GLY A 35 -28.26 5.19 -1.98
N ARG A 36 -27.21 6.00 -1.78
CA ARG A 36 -26.89 6.64 -0.48
C ARG A 36 -26.46 8.08 -0.68
N SER A 37 -26.60 8.91 0.36
CA SER A 37 -26.22 10.32 0.24
C SER A 37 -24.71 10.49 0.07
N VAL A 38 -24.31 11.51 -0.69
CA VAL A 38 -22.90 11.90 -0.89
C VAL A 38 -22.18 12.04 0.46
N SER A 39 -22.80 12.69 1.45
CA SER A 39 -22.21 12.84 2.79
C SER A 39 -21.93 11.51 3.49
N ASN A 40 -22.82 10.52 3.32
CA ASN A 40 -22.63 9.19 3.90
C ASN A 40 -21.52 8.42 3.17
N LEU A 41 -21.49 8.49 1.83
CA LEU A 41 -20.41 7.92 1.04
C LEU A 41 -19.05 8.54 1.44
N CYS A 42 -18.97 9.87 1.55
CA CYS A 42 -17.77 10.55 2.01
C CYS A 42 -17.33 10.10 3.40
N ALA A 43 -18.27 9.97 4.34
CA ALA A 43 -17.98 9.49 5.69
C ALA A 43 -17.39 8.06 5.65
N PHE A 44 -18.01 7.16 4.89
CA PHE A 44 -17.51 5.79 4.71
C PHE A 44 -16.10 5.77 4.11
N LEU A 45 -15.85 6.52 3.03
CA LEU A 45 -14.54 6.55 2.38
C LEU A 45 -13.46 7.15 3.28
N LEU A 46 -13.80 8.17 4.08
CA LEU A 46 -12.89 8.74 5.07
C LEU A 46 -12.57 7.73 6.18
N GLU A 47 -13.57 7.01 6.70
CA GLU A 47 -13.35 5.97 7.70
C GLU A 47 -12.51 4.81 7.16
N ASP A 48 -12.74 4.39 5.92
CA ASP A 48 -12.00 3.32 5.25
C ASP A 48 -10.54 3.71 5.00
N ALA A 49 -10.30 4.91 4.46
CA ALA A 49 -8.95 5.42 4.22
C ALA A 49 -8.11 5.57 5.50
N LEU A 50 -8.76 5.86 6.64
CA LEU A 50 -8.08 6.00 7.93
C LEU A 50 -7.84 4.66 8.65
N ARG A 51 -8.54 3.59 8.25
CA ARG A 51 -8.36 2.24 8.84
C ARG A 51 -7.06 1.57 8.41
N ASP A 52 -6.56 1.87 7.21
CA ASP A 52 -5.30 1.34 6.70
C ASP A 52 -4.24 2.46 6.51
N PRO A 53 -3.55 2.85 7.60
CA PRO A 53 -2.48 3.84 7.52
C PRO A 53 -1.23 3.31 6.80
N GLN A 54 -1.15 2.03 6.43
CA GLN A 54 0.02 1.44 5.77
C GLN A 54 -0.10 1.48 4.24
N ARG A 55 -1.31 1.63 3.68
CA ARG A 55 -1.53 1.72 2.23
C ARG A 55 -0.95 2.99 1.59
N SER A 56 -0.70 4.03 2.38
CA SER A 56 -0.23 5.34 1.92
C SER A 56 1.28 5.55 1.99
N LEU A 57 2.06 4.56 2.46
CA LEU A 57 3.52 4.59 2.36
C LEU A 57 3.96 3.81 1.12
N PRO A 58 4.43 4.46 0.03
CA PRO A 58 5.31 3.77 -0.89
C PRO A 58 6.56 3.38 -0.10
N SER A 59 6.70 2.08 0.19
CA SER A 59 7.93 1.54 0.76
C SER A 59 9.04 1.74 -0.29
N PRO A 60 10.11 2.50 -0.01
CA PRO A 60 11.19 2.73 -0.98
C PRO A 60 12.15 1.53 -1.08
N THR A 61 11.64 0.31 -1.22
CA THR A 61 12.47 -0.90 -1.17
C THR A 61 11.93 -2.04 -2.02
N ALA A 62 12.08 -1.94 -3.34
CA ALA A 62 12.11 -3.10 -4.23
C ALA A 62 12.91 -2.85 -5.52
N ALA A 63 13.96 -2.01 -5.45
CA ALA A 63 14.97 -1.89 -6.51
C ALA A 63 16.26 -2.57 -6.07
N ASN A 64 16.20 -3.90 -5.87
CA ASN A 64 17.34 -4.81 -6.01
C ASN A 64 16.91 -6.20 -5.58
N THR A 65 16.84 -7.11 -6.54
CA THR A 65 17.45 -8.45 -6.55
C THR A 65 16.66 -9.32 -7.50
N HIS A 66 17.37 -9.94 -8.44
CA HIS A 66 16.98 -11.12 -9.22
C HIS A 66 16.70 -10.91 -10.72
N LEU A 67 17.77 -10.65 -11.47
CA LEU A 67 18.07 -11.23 -12.79
C LEU A 67 19.61 -11.34 -12.82
N GLN A 68 20.28 -12.49 -12.97
CA GLN A 68 20.25 -13.33 -14.15
C GLN A 68 20.99 -14.66 -13.85
N ALA A 69 20.26 -15.77 -13.90
CA ALA A 69 20.82 -17.10 -14.07
C ALA A 69 20.72 -17.44 -15.57
N ASN A 70 21.86 -17.55 -16.29
CA ASN A 70 22.01 -18.52 -17.37
C ASN A 70 23.44 -18.51 -17.94
N GLY A 71 24.08 -19.68 -17.96
CA GLY A 71 25.40 -19.87 -18.57
C GLY A 71 25.88 -21.32 -18.45
N LEU A 72 25.18 -22.24 -19.10
CA LEU A 72 25.64 -23.60 -19.39
C LEU A 72 26.80 -23.55 -20.39
N GLN A 73 28.00 -24.04 -20.04
CA GLN A 73 28.67 -25.12 -20.81
C GLN A 73 29.96 -25.65 -20.14
N PRO A 74 30.29 -26.94 -20.35
CA PRO A 74 31.43 -27.64 -19.75
C PRO A 74 32.64 -27.76 -20.69
N THR A 75 33.86 -27.86 -20.15
CA THR A 75 34.99 -28.53 -20.82
C THR A 75 35.97 -29.11 -19.79
N PRO A 76 36.20 -30.44 -19.79
CA PRO A 76 37.28 -31.07 -19.04
C PRO A 76 38.39 -31.52 -20.00
N GLN A 77 39.59 -30.90 -19.93
CA GLN A 77 40.88 -31.33 -20.50
C GLN A 77 41.87 -30.13 -20.41
N THR A 78 43.16 -30.20 -20.04
CA THR A 78 44.17 -31.28 -20.01
C THR A 78 45.36 -30.82 -19.14
N ALA A 79 46.02 -31.78 -18.49
CA ALA A 79 47.45 -31.84 -18.13
C ALA A 79 48.18 -30.63 -17.50
N GLY A 80 48.73 -30.84 -16.29
CA GLY A 80 49.83 -30.01 -15.82
C GLY A 80 50.28 -30.20 -14.38
N ARG A 81 51.24 -31.12 -14.21
CA ARG A 81 52.45 -30.90 -13.39
C ARG A 81 52.41 -31.23 -11.89
N LEU A 82 53.06 -32.36 -11.62
CA LEU A 82 53.78 -32.76 -10.42
C LEU A 82 54.12 -31.64 -9.42
N LYS A 83 53.85 -31.89 -8.14
CA LYS A 83 54.88 -31.72 -7.10
C LYS A 83 54.65 -32.63 -5.91
N THR A 84 55.78 -33.19 -5.50
CA THR A 84 56.02 -34.29 -4.58
C THR A 84 55.85 -33.90 -3.11
N ARG A 85 55.53 -34.92 -2.31
CA ARG A 85 55.40 -34.96 -0.85
C ARG A 85 56.60 -34.37 -0.10
N PRO A 86 56.42 -33.87 1.14
CA PRO A 86 57.51 -33.77 2.10
C PRO A 86 57.55 -35.00 3.04
N PHE A 87 58.76 -35.54 3.24
CA PHE A 87 59.34 -35.70 4.56
C PHE A 87 60.45 -34.67 4.67
#